data_AF-A0A2G2Y0V5-F1
#
_entry.id   AF-A0A2G2Y0V5-F1
#
_cell.length_a   1.000
_cell.length_b   1.000
_cell.length_c   1.000
_cell.angle_alpha   90.00
_cell.angle_beta   90.00
_cell.angle_gamma   90.00
#
_symmetry.space_group_name_H-M   'P 1'
#
loop_
_entity.id
_entity.type
_entity.pdbx_description
1 polymer ?
#
loop_
_entity_poly.entity_id
_entity_poly.type
_entity_poly.pdbx_seq_one_letter_code
_entity_poly.pdbx_strand_id
1 'polypeptide(L)'
;MTQVVARLSYLGSLGHLTKISPQFEKSRKVSGPRALQPSQFGMLCPCDTPEGEAWGLVKNLALMTHVTTDEDERPIMSLLVIVSASKVPTSFLRHVTELHMVEQCYCLGVEDLEQLSAEELHMPCSYLVTLNGLILGKHKSPQWFANAMRKLWRAGKIGEFVSIFVNQKQCYCLGVEDLEQLSAEELHMPSSYLITLNGLILGKHKSPQVTSPMGLPDSAYKPSRQTYKGPEGETAVIDRVALYSHRHNNLSIKFMIRHTRRPEIGDKFSSRHGQKGVCGTIVQQEDFPFSERGICPNLLGSKAGVSCGRFHYGSAFGEPSGHAVMVDAISETLVKHGFSYNGKDFIYSAITGMPLQAYIFMEPIYYQKLKHMVLDKMHARRSGPRVMMTRQPTEGRSRNGGSRVGEMERDCLIAYGASMLTYERLMISSDPFEVQVCRKCGLLGYYNYKLKTGICSMCKNGENISTMKLPYACKLLIQELQSMNIVPRLKLAEA
;
A
#
# COMPACT_ATOMS: atom_id res chain seq x y z
N MET A 1 12.09 0.02 -9.81
CA MET A 1 10.98 0.81 -9.21
C MET A 1 11.16 0.82 -7.69
N THR A 2 10.93 1.95 -7.00
CA THR A 2 11.11 2.05 -5.53
C THR A 2 9.83 2.48 -4.83
N GLN A 3 9.63 2.04 -3.58
CA GLN A 3 8.50 2.41 -2.72
C GLN A 3 8.98 2.60 -1.27
N VAL A 4 8.30 3.45 -0.50
CA VAL A 4 8.62 3.67 0.92
C VAL A 4 7.99 2.55 1.77
N VAL A 5 8.84 1.78 2.45
CA VAL A 5 8.44 0.65 3.31
C VAL A 5 7.42 1.08 4.37
N ALA A 6 6.28 0.39 4.42
CA ALA A 6 5.14 0.75 5.26
C ALA A 6 5.29 0.34 6.74
N ARG A 7 6.04 1.13 7.53
CA ARG A 7 6.35 0.87 8.95
C ARG A 7 5.19 1.15 9.92
N LEU A 8 4.03 0.51 9.71
CA LEU A 8 2.84 0.62 10.58
C LEU A 8 2.82 -0.44 11.71
N SER A 9 3.41 -1.60 11.46
CA SER A 9 3.63 -2.67 12.44
C SER A 9 4.79 -3.55 11.95
N TYR A 10 5.31 -4.43 12.81
CA TYR A 10 6.36 -5.37 12.42
C TYR A 10 5.91 -6.28 11.25
N LEU A 11 4.77 -6.95 11.41
CA LEU A 11 4.18 -7.79 10.36
C LEU A 11 3.85 -7.00 9.08
N GLY A 12 3.31 -5.78 9.20
CA GLY A 12 3.03 -4.91 8.05
C GLY A 12 4.28 -4.37 7.34
N SER A 13 5.44 -4.40 8.01
CA SER A 13 6.74 -4.10 7.40
C SER A 13 7.29 -5.32 6.66
N LEU A 14 7.23 -6.52 7.27
CA LEU A 14 7.64 -7.78 6.63
C LEU A 14 6.81 -8.06 5.37
N GLY A 15 5.48 -7.97 5.46
CA GLY A 15 4.56 -8.06 4.30
C GLY A 15 4.61 -6.87 3.33
N HIS A 16 5.57 -5.95 3.51
CA HIS A 16 5.97 -4.99 2.49
C HIS A 16 7.26 -5.40 1.79
N LEU A 17 8.17 -6.08 2.50
CA LEU A 17 9.43 -6.59 1.96
C LEU A 17 9.24 -7.87 1.12
N THR A 18 8.32 -8.76 1.50
CA THR A 18 8.01 -10.01 0.77
C THR A 18 7.07 -9.81 -0.43
N LYS A 19 6.85 -8.56 -0.86
CA LYS A 19 5.82 -8.19 -1.84
C LYS A 19 6.34 -8.21 -3.27
N ILE A 20 5.63 -8.95 -4.12
CA ILE A 20 5.83 -8.98 -5.57
C ILE A 20 4.76 -8.09 -6.24
N SER A 21 5.20 -7.21 -7.14
CA SER A 21 4.33 -6.35 -7.95
C SER A 21 4.74 -6.47 -9.42
N PRO A 22 3.97 -7.19 -10.27
CA PRO A 22 4.27 -7.28 -11.69
C PRO A 22 4.08 -5.93 -12.38
N GLN A 23 4.80 -5.71 -13.48
CA GLN A 23 4.65 -4.54 -14.35
C GLN A 23 3.43 -4.69 -15.28
N PHE A 24 2.24 -4.85 -14.71
CA PHE A 24 0.99 -5.01 -15.44
C PHE A 24 0.02 -3.85 -15.19
N GLU A 25 -0.75 -3.48 -16.22
CA GLU A 25 -1.70 -2.36 -16.15
C GLU A 25 -2.90 -2.70 -15.24
N LYS A 26 -3.03 -1.98 -14.12
CA LYS A 26 -3.97 -2.32 -13.03
C LYS A 26 -5.45 -2.08 -13.38
N SER A 27 -5.70 -1.08 -14.24
CA SER A 27 -6.97 -0.75 -14.89
C SER A 27 -7.58 -1.93 -15.67
N ARG A 28 -6.73 -2.74 -16.33
CA ARG A 28 -7.17 -3.75 -17.28
C ARG A 28 -7.77 -4.96 -16.56
N LYS A 29 -9.06 -5.18 -16.76
CA LYS A 29 -9.87 -6.25 -16.14
C LYS A 29 -9.66 -7.61 -16.83
N VAL A 30 -8.41 -8.10 -16.85
CA VAL A 30 -8.07 -9.45 -17.33
C VAL A 30 -8.09 -10.44 -16.16
N SER A 31 -8.76 -11.59 -16.33
CA SER A 31 -8.85 -12.65 -15.33
C SER A 31 -7.57 -13.49 -15.21
N GLY A 32 -6.99 -13.89 -16.35
CA GLY A 32 -5.83 -14.78 -16.45
C GLY A 32 -4.68 -14.52 -15.46
N PRO A 33 -4.06 -13.31 -15.43
CA PRO A 33 -2.94 -13.03 -14.53
C PRO A 33 -3.38 -12.85 -13.06
N ARG A 34 -4.66 -12.59 -12.81
CA ARG A 34 -5.22 -12.38 -11.47
C ARG A 34 -5.63 -13.69 -10.78
N ALA A 35 -5.91 -14.73 -11.55
CA ALA A 35 -6.23 -16.05 -11.03
C ALA A 35 -5.08 -16.62 -10.17
N LEU A 36 -5.45 -17.46 -9.20
CA LEU A 36 -4.51 -18.34 -8.52
C LEU A 36 -4.18 -19.49 -9.47
N GLN A 37 -2.90 -19.73 -9.74
CA GLN A 37 -2.44 -20.84 -10.58
C GLN A 37 -1.86 -21.95 -9.71
N PRO A 38 -2.04 -23.25 -10.04
CA PRO A 38 -1.47 -24.34 -9.24
C PRO A 38 0.06 -24.26 -9.06
N SER A 39 0.77 -23.71 -10.05
CA SER A 39 2.22 -23.46 -9.99
C SER A 39 2.66 -22.42 -8.94
N GLN A 40 1.72 -21.67 -8.35
CA GLN A 40 2.00 -20.68 -7.30
C GLN A 40 2.03 -21.32 -5.90
N PHE A 41 1.64 -22.60 -5.77
CA PHE A 41 1.66 -23.35 -4.52
C PHE A 41 3.09 -23.45 -3.95
N GLY A 42 3.26 -23.14 -2.66
CA GLY A 42 4.57 -23.09 -2.00
C GLY A 42 5.46 -21.89 -2.37
N MET A 43 5.14 -21.15 -3.44
CA MET A 43 5.88 -19.95 -3.87
C MET A 43 5.22 -18.65 -3.41
N LEU A 44 3.89 -18.57 -3.45
CA LEU A 44 3.12 -17.36 -3.14
C LEU A 44 2.03 -17.65 -2.11
N CYS A 45 1.74 -16.67 -1.26
CA CYS A 45 0.58 -16.74 -0.37
C CYS A 45 -0.72 -16.63 -1.18
N PRO A 46 -1.66 -17.59 -1.09
CA PRO A 46 -2.92 -17.54 -1.84
C PRO A 46 -3.91 -16.51 -1.28
N CYS A 47 -3.74 -16.08 -0.02
CA CYS A 47 -4.68 -15.19 0.68
C CYS A 47 -4.19 -13.74 0.78
N ASP A 48 -2.87 -13.49 0.82
CA ASP A 48 -2.31 -12.15 1.00
C ASP A 48 -2.18 -11.41 -0.34
N THR A 49 -3.33 -10.96 -0.84
CA THR A 49 -3.52 -10.09 -2.02
C THR A 49 -4.37 -8.89 -1.61
N PRO A 50 -4.01 -7.64 -1.98
CA PRO A 50 -4.78 -6.46 -1.61
C PRO A 50 -6.16 -6.41 -2.28
N GLU A 51 -7.12 -5.80 -1.59
CA GLU A 51 -8.45 -5.45 -2.12
C GLU A 51 -8.31 -4.36 -3.22
N GLY A 52 -9.22 -4.33 -4.21
CA GLY A 52 -9.27 -3.29 -5.27
C GLY A 52 -8.50 -3.62 -6.56
N GLU A 53 -8.07 -2.60 -7.31
CA GLU A 53 -7.45 -2.77 -8.66
C GLU A 53 -6.16 -3.61 -8.67
N ALA A 54 -5.46 -3.69 -7.54
CA ALA A 54 -4.26 -4.50 -7.38
C ALA A 54 -4.55 -5.99 -7.11
N TRP A 55 -5.82 -6.37 -6.89
CA TRP A 55 -6.24 -7.73 -6.56
C TRP A 55 -5.79 -8.74 -7.62
N GLY A 56 -5.17 -9.83 -7.15
CA GLY A 56 -4.61 -10.90 -7.97
C GLY A 56 -3.35 -10.51 -8.76
N LEU A 57 -2.97 -9.25 -8.84
CA LEU A 57 -1.72 -8.81 -9.46
C LEU A 57 -0.59 -8.69 -8.42
N VAL A 58 -0.83 -7.95 -7.34
CA VAL A 58 0.12 -7.83 -6.23
C VAL A 58 -0.06 -9.04 -5.32
N LYS A 59 1.02 -9.77 -5.08
CA LYS A 59 1.06 -10.98 -4.25
C LYS A 59 2.25 -10.90 -3.28
N ASN A 60 2.28 -11.77 -2.29
CA ASN A 60 3.42 -11.88 -1.37
C ASN A 60 3.99 -13.31 -1.40
N LEU A 61 5.29 -13.47 -1.19
CA LEU A 61 5.97 -14.76 -1.09
C LEU A 61 5.38 -15.63 0.03
N ALA A 62 5.45 -16.96 -0.10
CA ALA A 62 5.13 -17.86 1.01
C ALA A 62 6.31 -17.97 2.00
N LEU A 63 6.03 -18.43 3.23
CA LEU A 63 6.98 -18.37 4.35
C LEU A 63 8.25 -19.23 4.18
N MET A 64 8.22 -20.22 3.29
CA MET A 64 9.34 -21.13 3.01
C MET A 64 9.91 -20.96 1.60
N THR A 65 9.50 -19.91 0.88
CA THR A 65 9.97 -19.68 -0.50
C THR A 65 11.36 -19.06 -0.49
N HIS A 66 12.33 -19.76 -1.09
CA HIS A 66 13.62 -19.16 -1.43
C HIS A 66 13.56 -18.50 -2.81
N VAL A 67 14.31 -17.41 -3.00
CA VAL A 67 14.58 -16.82 -4.31
C VAL A 67 15.99 -17.25 -4.68
N THR A 68 16.16 -17.87 -5.84
CA THR A 68 17.49 -18.30 -6.32
C THR A 68 18.40 -17.08 -6.44
N THR A 69 19.54 -17.11 -5.77
CA THR A 69 20.65 -16.20 -6.06
C THR A 69 21.44 -16.74 -7.25
N ASP A 70 22.13 -15.84 -7.94
CA ASP A 70 23.16 -16.22 -8.91
C ASP A 70 24.32 -16.95 -8.20
N GLU A 71 24.86 -17.97 -8.85
CA GLU A 71 26.01 -18.78 -8.40
C GLU A 71 26.93 -19.01 -9.61
N ASP A 72 28.20 -18.57 -9.51
CA ASP A 72 29.26 -18.86 -10.50
C ASP A 72 29.20 -20.34 -10.95
N GLU A 73 29.29 -20.62 -12.26
CA GLU A 73 29.35 -21.99 -12.81
C GLU A 73 30.58 -22.84 -12.36
N ARG A 74 31.44 -22.25 -11.52
CA ARG A 74 32.68 -22.81 -10.98
C ARG A 74 32.39 -23.79 -9.84
N PRO A 75 33.03 -24.98 -9.80
CA PRO A 75 32.84 -25.91 -8.70
C PRO A 75 33.34 -25.33 -7.37
N ILE A 76 32.48 -25.29 -6.35
CA ILE A 76 32.82 -24.86 -4.99
C ILE A 76 33.87 -25.83 -4.42
N MET A 77 35.12 -25.36 -4.31
CA MET A 77 36.33 -26.18 -4.06
C MET A 77 36.46 -26.80 -2.65
N SER A 78 35.36 -26.98 -1.90
CA SER A 78 35.41 -27.44 -0.51
C SER A 78 34.19 -28.27 -0.07
N LEU A 79 34.30 -29.59 -0.15
CA LEU A 79 34.52 -30.40 1.06
C LEU A 79 35.02 -31.83 0.76
N LEU A 80 35.64 -32.44 1.78
CA LEU A 80 36.22 -33.78 1.70
C LEU A 80 35.16 -34.88 1.97
N VAL A 81 34.97 -35.76 0.97
CA VAL A 81 34.57 -37.20 1.06
C VAL A 81 33.63 -37.65 2.20
N ILE A 82 32.44 -38.16 1.82
CA ILE A 82 31.87 -39.47 2.25
C ILE A 82 30.62 -39.81 1.40
N VAL A 83 30.27 -41.11 1.37
CA VAL A 83 29.04 -41.79 0.85
C VAL A 83 29.30 -42.74 -0.34
N SER A 84 28.98 -44.02 -0.11
CA SER A 84 29.04 -45.12 -1.08
C SER A 84 27.68 -45.38 -1.73
N ALA A 85 27.63 -45.68 -3.03
CA ALA A 85 26.73 -46.69 -3.62
C ALA A 85 26.92 -46.88 -5.14
N SER A 86 27.52 -48.02 -5.51
CA SER A 86 27.36 -48.80 -6.77
C SER A 86 27.52 -48.14 -8.16
N LYS A 87 28.35 -48.81 -8.99
CA LYS A 87 28.47 -48.67 -10.46
C LYS A 87 29.05 -47.37 -11.05
N VAL A 88 29.93 -46.66 -10.33
CA VAL A 88 30.93 -45.77 -10.95
C VAL A 88 32.27 -45.96 -10.21
N PRO A 89 33.43 -46.06 -10.89
CA PRO A 89 34.72 -46.12 -10.21
C PRO A 89 35.01 -44.82 -9.44
N THR A 90 35.52 -44.96 -8.22
CA THR A 90 35.73 -43.84 -7.28
C THR A 90 36.85 -42.87 -7.68
N SER A 91 37.72 -43.27 -8.60
CA SER A 91 38.71 -42.39 -9.25
C SER A 91 38.05 -41.42 -10.23
N PHE A 92 37.11 -41.88 -11.05
CA PHE A 92 36.42 -41.07 -12.05
C PHE A 92 35.59 -39.95 -11.38
N LEU A 93 34.83 -40.29 -10.34
CA LEU A 93 34.04 -39.32 -9.55
C LEU A 93 34.86 -38.37 -8.65
N ARG A 94 36.19 -38.44 -8.67
CA ARG A 94 37.07 -37.40 -8.12
C ARG A 94 37.39 -36.36 -9.17
N HIS A 95 37.88 -36.80 -10.33
CA HIS A 95 38.25 -35.91 -11.43
C HIS A 95 37.04 -35.09 -11.93
N VAL A 96 35.86 -35.71 -12.07
CA VAL A 96 34.62 -35.00 -12.44
C VAL A 96 34.27 -33.87 -11.47
N THR A 97 34.64 -33.93 -10.19
CA THR A 97 34.33 -32.84 -9.24
C THR A 97 35.22 -31.61 -9.34
N GLU A 98 36.30 -31.67 -10.11
CA GLU A 98 37.27 -30.57 -10.26
C GLU A 98 36.98 -29.73 -11.53
N LEU A 99 35.97 -30.13 -12.31
CA LEU A 99 35.64 -29.61 -13.63
C LEU A 99 34.40 -28.68 -13.61
N HIS A 100 34.29 -27.81 -14.61
CA HIS A 100 33.16 -26.88 -14.82
C HIS A 100 31.85 -27.64 -15.05
N MET A 101 30.69 -27.03 -14.78
CA MET A 101 29.39 -27.74 -14.90
C MET A 101 29.15 -28.31 -16.32
N VAL A 102 29.63 -27.63 -17.36
CA VAL A 102 29.58 -28.11 -18.76
C VAL A 102 30.46 -29.36 -18.97
N GLU A 103 31.69 -29.35 -18.46
CA GLU A 103 32.62 -30.48 -18.54
C GLU A 103 32.10 -31.69 -17.74
N GLN A 104 31.45 -31.46 -16.60
CA GLN A 104 30.76 -32.51 -15.84
C GLN A 104 29.66 -33.20 -16.66
N CYS A 105 28.91 -32.45 -17.48
CA CYS A 105 27.93 -33.01 -18.41
C CYS A 105 28.60 -33.89 -19.47
N TYR A 106 29.70 -33.46 -20.08
CA TYR A 106 30.45 -34.28 -21.04
C TYR A 106 31.03 -35.55 -20.39
N CYS A 107 31.61 -35.46 -19.19
CA CYS A 107 32.08 -36.64 -18.44
C CYS A 107 30.95 -37.61 -18.04
N LEU A 108 29.69 -37.15 -17.98
CA LEU A 108 28.51 -38.00 -17.78
C LEU A 108 27.93 -38.57 -19.09
N GLY A 109 28.61 -38.40 -20.22
CA GLY A 109 28.24 -39.00 -21.50
C GLY A 109 27.28 -38.17 -22.35
N VAL A 110 27.27 -36.84 -22.19
CA VAL A 110 26.68 -35.94 -23.18
C VAL A 110 27.58 -35.89 -24.41
N GLU A 111 27.01 -36.12 -25.59
CA GLU A 111 27.67 -36.01 -26.89
C GLU A 111 27.54 -34.56 -27.37
N ASP A 112 28.68 -33.88 -27.51
CA ASP A 112 28.86 -32.46 -27.80
C ASP A 112 28.25 -31.99 -29.12
N LEU A 113 27.58 -30.83 -29.11
CA LEU A 113 26.78 -30.31 -30.22
C LEU A 113 27.57 -30.10 -31.52
N GLU A 114 28.84 -29.70 -31.45
CA GLU A 114 29.69 -29.50 -32.64
C GLU A 114 29.96 -30.80 -33.42
N GLN A 115 29.76 -31.95 -32.78
CA GLN A 115 30.04 -33.28 -33.34
C GLN A 115 28.78 -33.96 -33.90
N LEU A 116 27.63 -33.27 -33.90
CA LEU A 116 26.32 -33.86 -34.22
C LEU A 116 25.75 -33.37 -35.56
N SER A 117 25.33 -34.32 -36.39
CA SER A 117 24.49 -34.02 -37.55
C SER A 117 23.05 -33.67 -37.15
N ALA A 118 22.33 -32.92 -38.00
CA ALA A 118 20.94 -32.56 -37.76
C ALA A 118 20.00 -33.79 -37.72
N GLU A 119 20.33 -34.83 -38.49
CA GLU A 119 19.59 -36.11 -38.47
C GLU A 119 19.76 -36.83 -37.13
N GLU A 120 20.99 -36.85 -36.59
CA GLU A 120 21.31 -37.45 -35.29
C GLU A 120 20.65 -36.78 -34.09
N LEU A 121 20.38 -35.47 -34.17
CA LEU A 121 19.74 -34.71 -33.12
C LEU A 121 18.22 -34.98 -33.06
N HIS A 122 17.63 -35.41 -34.18
CA HIS A 122 16.22 -35.78 -34.32
C HIS A 122 15.96 -37.30 -34.23
N MET A 123 16.95 -38.12 -33.89
CA MET A 123 16.78 -39.58 -33.78
C MET A 123 15.73 -39.97 -32.71
N PRO A 124 14.93 -41.02 -32.94
CA PRO A 124 14.17 -41.62 -31.85
C PRO A 124 15.13 -42.10 -30.75
N CYS A 125 14.81 -41.75 -29.50
CA CYS A 125 15.60 -42.01 -28.29
C CYS A 125 16.87 -41.16 -28.07
N SER A 126 17.15 -40.11 -28.86
CA SER A 126 18.04 -39.03 -28.40
C SER A 126 17.27 -38.02 -27.54
N TYR A 127 17.91 -37.53 -26.47
CA TYR A 127 17.36 -36.48 -25.60
C TYR A 127 18.34 -35.32 -25.53
N LEU A 128 17.85 -34.10 -25.67
CA LEU A 128 18.69 -32.91 -25.62
C LEU A 128 19.01 -32.51 -24.18
N VAL A 129 20.26 -32.11 -23.95
CA VAL A 129 20.70 -31.51 -22.69
C VAL A 129 20.89 -30.01 -22.94
N THR A 130 20.17 -29.21 -22.16
CA THR A 130 20.25 -27.75 -22.18
C THR A 130 20.76 -27.23 -20.83
N LEU A 131 21.41 -26.08 -20.84
CA LEU A 131 21.90 -25.35 -19.67
C LEU A 131 21.69 -23.86 -19.95
N ASN A 132 20.96 -23.15 -19.09
CA ASN A 132 20.68 -21.71 -19.24
C ASN A 132 20.15 -21.33 -20.65
N GLY A 133 19.35 -22.23 -21.24
CA GLY A 133 18.80 -22.10 -22.59
C GLY A 133 19.75 -22.51 -23.73
N LEU A 134 21.05 -22.60 -23.48
CA LEU A 134 22.05 -23.12 -24.42
C LEU A 134 21.91 -24.63 -24.58
N ILE A 135 22.12 -25.14 -25.79
CA ILE A 135 22.13 -26.58 -26.09
C ILE A 135 23.56 -27.08 -25.93
N LEU A 136 23.80 -27.98 -24.98
CA LEU A 136 25.12 -28.59 -24.77
C LEU A 136 25.36 -29.81 -25.66
N GLY A 137 24.31 -30.55 -26.00
CA GLY A 137 24.45 -31.80 -26.75
C GLY A 137 23.31 -32.80 -26.56
N LYS A 138 23.51 -34.04 -27.00
CA LYS A 138 22.54 -35.14 -26.86
C LYS A 138 22.98 -36.18 -25.83
N HIS A 139 22.02 -36.85 -25.19
CA HIS A 139 22.25 -37.96 -24.26
C HIS A 139 21.26 -39.10 -24.51
N LYS A 140 21.73 -40.36 -24.38
CA LYS A 140 20.96 -41.58 -24.72
C LYS A 140 20.05 -42.10 -23.59
N SER A 141 20.32 -41.74 -22.34
CA SER A 141 19.58 -42.23 -21.15
C SER A 141 19.28 -41.13 -20.12
N PRO A 142 18.31 -40.24 -20.36
CA PRO A 142 18.10 -39.00 -19.57
C PRO A 142 17.73 -39.28 -18.10
N GLN A 143 17.03 -40.39 -17.83
CA GLN A 143 16.71 -40.79 -16.45
C GLN A 143 17.95 -41.21 -15.66
N TRP A 144 18.97 -41.79 -16.33
CA TRP A 144 20.24 -42.12 -15.69
C TRP A 144 21.03 -40.83 -15.42
N PHE A 145 21.16 -39.96 -16.42
CA PHE A 145 21.83 -38.66 -16.31
C PHE A 145 21.25 -37.79 -15.19
N ALA A 146 19.93 -37.57 -15.19
CA ALA A 146 19.28 -36.77 -14.15
C ALA A 146 19.39 -37.41 -12.75
N ASN A 147 19.41 -38.73 -12.64
CA ASN A 147 19.65 -39.41 -11.36
C ASN A 147 21.12 -39.36 -10.91
N ALA A 148 22.07 -39.26 -11.84
CA ALA A 148 23.48 -39.00 -11.52
C ALA A 148 23.67 -37.55 -11.04
N MET A 149 23.16 -36.56 -11.77
CA MET A 149 23.20 -35.14 -11.38
C MET A 149 22.50 -34.93 -10.03
N ARG A 150 21.33 -35.53 -9.79
CA ARG A 150 20.64 -35.49 -8.48
C ARG A 150 21.35 -36.27 -7.36
N LYS A 151 22.36 -37.10 -7.65
CA LYS A 151 23.27 -37.66 -6.63
C LYS A 151 24.40 -36.67 -6.31
N LEU A 152 24.94 -35.98 -7.32
CA LEU A 152 25.96 -34.94 -7.13
C LEU A 152 25.40 -33.74 -6.34
N TRP A 153 24.21 -33.25 -6.69
CA TRP A 153 23.48 -32.20 -5.95
C TRP A 153 23.24 -32.58 -4.48
N ARG A 154 22.69 -33.79 -4.20
CA ARG A 154 22.53 -34.30 -2.83
C ARG A 154 23.83 -34.58 -2.08
N ALA A 155 24.97 -34.56 -2.75
CA ALA A 155 26.30 -34.67 -2.15
C ALA A 155 26.99 -33.31 -1.98
N GLY A 156 26.30 -32.18 -2.23
CA GLY A 156 26.86 -30.83 -2.15
C GLY A 156 27.90 -30.51 -3.23
N LYS A 157 27.93 -31.28 -4.32
CA LYS A 157 28.91 -31.14 -5.42
C LYS A 157 28.42 -30.22 -6.56
N ILE A 158 27.17 -29.79 -6.50
CA ILE A 158 26.50 -28.88 -7.44
C ILE A 158 25.72 -27.88 -6.57
N GLY A 159 25.70 -26.60 -6.96
CA GLY A 159 25.04 -25.50 -6.23
C GLY A 159 23.60 -25.80 -5.85
N GLU A 160 23.15 -25.29 -4.70
CA GLU A 160 21.87 -25.71 -4.13
C GLU A 160 20.66 -25.26 -4.97
N PHE A 161 20.82 -24.19 -5.75
CA PHE A 161 19.78 -23.64 -6.62
C PHE A 161 19.70 -24.30 -8.00
N VAL A 162 20.63 -25.22 -8.34
CA VAL A 162 20.62 -25.93 -9.61
C VAL A 162 19.46 -26.95 -9.67
N SER A 163 18.35 -26.51 -10.26
CA SER A 163 17.22 -27.38 -10.60
C SER A 163 17.67 -28.50 -11.55
N ILE A 164 17.08 -29.71 -11.42
CA ILE A 164 17.33 -30.84 -12.34
C ILE A 164 15.98 -31.49 -12.70
N PHE A 165 15.43 -31.12 -13.85
CA PHE A 165 14.18 -31.64 -14.40
C PHE A 165 14.41 -32.65 -15.54
N VAL A 166 13.39 -33.45 -15.88
CA VAL A 166 13.36 -34.28 -17.09
C VAL A 166 11.95 -34.15 -17.69
N ASN A 167 11.86 -33.47 -18.84
CA ASN A 167 10.59 -33.32 -19.54
C ASN A 167 10.30 -34.55 -20.41
N GLN A 168 9.10 -35.12 -20.26
CA GLN A 168 8.66 -36.32 -20.97
C GLN A 168 7.76 -36.02 -22.18
N LYS A 169 7.38 -34.76 -22.41
CA LYS A 169 6.48 -34.34 -23.50
C LYS A 169 7.16 -33.44 -24.55
N GLN A 170 8.29 -32.83 -24.20
CA GLN A 170 9.21 -32.14 -25.11
C GLN A 170 10.63 -32.42 -24.60
N CYS A 171 11.60 -32.73 -25.46
CA CYS A 171 12.92 -33.20 -25.03
C CYS A 171 13.89 -32.08 -24.60
N TYR A 172 13.53 -31.30 -23.58
CA TYR A 172 14.34 -30.19 -23.05
C TYR A 172 14.40 -30.18 -21.52
N CYS A 173 15.54 -29.77 -20.96
CA CYS A 173 15.77 -29.71 -19.52
C CYS A 173 16.58 -28.46 -19.16
N LEU A 174 16.00 -27.55 -18.36
CA LEU A 174 16.68 -26.45 -17.64
C LEU A 174 17.08 -25.16 -18.39
N GLY A 175 16.90 -24.06 -17.66
CA GLY A 175 17.53 -22.76 -17.85
C GLY A 175 17.15 -21.79 -16.71
N VAL A 176 17.91 -20.72 -16.55
CA VAL A 176 17.66 -19.55 -15.69
C VAL A 176 18.03 -18.29 -16.51
N GLU A 177 17.47 -17.12 -16.18
CA GLU A 177 17.66 -15.84 -16.89
C GLU A 177 18.13 -14.73 -15.92
N ASP A 178 19.03 -13.86 -16.37
CA ASP A 178 19.66 -12.80 -15.56
C ASP A 178 18.90 -11.47 -15.54
N LEU A 179 19.14 -10.65 -14.51
CA LEU A 179 18.61 -9.28 -14.41
C LEU A 179 19.44 -8.36 -13.48
N GLU A 180 20.39 -7.62 -14.06
CA GLU A 180 21.23 -6.65 -13.36
C GLU A 180 20.46 -5.45 -12.78
N GLN A 181 21.07 -4.74 -11.80
CA GLN A 181 20.53 -3.49 -11.24
C GLN A 181 21.60 -2.40 -11.10
N LEU A 182 21.29 -1.20 -11.63
CA LEU A 182 22.13 0.00 -11.52
C LEU A 182 21.96 0.74 -10.18
N SER A 183 23.02 1.42 -9.77
CA SER A 183 23.12 2.19 -8.52
C SER A 183 22.43 3.57 -8.59
N ALA A 184 22.30 4.24 -7.44
CA ALA A 184 21.46 5.43 -7.26
C ALA A 184 22.24 6.73 -6.99
N GLU A 185 21.64 7.86 -7.37
CA GLU A 185 22.10 9.23 -7.09
C GLU A 185 21.31 9.88 -5.93
N GLU A 186 21.91 10.85 -5.23
CA GLU A 186 21.25 11.72 -4.22
C GLU A 186 21.34 13.21 -4.60
N LEU A 187 20.38 14.02 -4.14
CA LEU A 187 20.20 15.44 -4.54
C LEU A 187 20.18 16.43 -3.35
N HIS A 188 20.45 17.71 -3.65
CA HIS A 188 20.84 18.74 -2.66
C HIS A 188 19.74 19.35 -1.75
N MET A 189 20.22 19.75 -0.56
CA MET A 189 19.97 20.96 0.28
C MET A 189 19.22 22.20 -0.31
N PRO A 190 18.77 23.22 0.49
CA PRO A 190 19.07 23.58 1.91
C PRO A 190 17.77 23.82 2.78
N SER A 191 17.67 24.54 3.93
CA SER A 191 18.55 25.42 4.74
C SER A 191 18.21 25.47 6.26
N SER A 192 19.08 26.09 7.07
CA SER A 192 19.11 26.12 8.56
C SER A 192 18.45 27.31 9.27
N TYR A 193 17.99 27.13 10.53
CA TYR A 193 17.68 28.18 11.56
C TYR A 193 17.56 27.60 12.99
N LEU A 194 17.65 28.47 14.02
CA LEU A 194 17.52 28.19 15.48
C LEU A 194 16.07 28.35 16.02
N ILE A 195 15.81 27.98 17.29
CA ILE A 195 14.50 28.12 17.98
C ILE A 195 14.66 28.45 19.48
N THR A 196 13.76 29.27 20.02
CA THR A 196 13.47 29.41 21.46
C THR A 196 12.01 29.02 21.79
N LEU A 197 11.72 28.66 23.05
CA LEU A 197 10.49 27.97 23.45
C LEU A 197 9.35 28.91 23.91
N ASN A 198 8.20 28.82 23.24
CA ASN A 198 6.88 28.67 23.88
C ASN A 198 5.80 28.47 22.79
N GLY A 199 5.27 27.26 22.68
CA GLY A 199 4.63 26.78 21.46
C GLY A 199 5.66 26.48 20.36
N LEU A 200 5.37 25.50 19.49
CA LEU A 200 6.34 25.05 18.47
C LEU A 200 6.31 25.97 17.24
N ILE A 201 7.01 27.10 17.33
CA ILE A 201 7.14 28.12 16.28
C ILE A 201 8.54 28.06 15.67
N LEU A 202 8.65 27.44 14.49
CA LEU A 202 9.87 27.42 13.68
C LEU A 202 9.99 28.74 12.90
N GLY A 203 10.77 29.70 13.41
CA GLY A 203 11.01 30.99 12.74
C GLY A 203 12.01 30.90 11.60
N LYS A 204 11.61 30.45 10.41
CA LYS A 204 12.50 30.50 9.23
C LYS A 204 12.50 31.86 8.57
N HIS A 205 13.63 32.57 8.57
CA HIS A 205 13.78 33.80 7.79
C HIS A 205 13.99 33.46 6.30
N LYS A 206 13.13 34.01 5.43
CA LYS A 206 13.26 33.86 3.98
C LYS A 206 13.76 35.16 3.36
N SER A 207 14.80 35.05 2.54
CA SER A 207 15.16 36.09 1.59
C SER A 207 14.04 36.29 0.56
N PRO A 208 13.83 37.52 0.06
CA PRO A 208 13.07 37.75 -1.16
C PRO A 208 13.73 37.04 -2.35
N GLN A 209 12.94 36.67 -3.36
CA GLN A 209 13.49 36.18 -4.64
C GLN A 209 14.09 37.36 -5.41
N VAL A 210 15.40 37.55 -5.24
CA VAL A 210 16.24 38.49 -5.99
C VAL A 210 17.36 37.68 -6.64
N THR A 211 17.79 38.08 -7.84
CA THR A 211 18.70 37.33 -8.71
C THR A 211 20.18 37.34 -8.28
N SER A 212 20.52 37.94 -7.14
CA SER A 212 21.88 37.98 -6.58
C SER A 212 21.90 37.48 -5.11
N PRO A 213 22.66 36.43 -4.76
CA PRO A 213 22.59 35.77 -3.45
C PRO A 213 23.58 36.35 -2.41
N MET A 214 23.83 37.67 -2.40
CA MET A 214 24.77 38.31 -1.46
C MET A 214 24.23 39.63 -0.91
N GLY A 215 24.48 39.89 0.39
CA GLY A 215 24.44 41.23 0.97
C GLY A 215 23.07 41.85 1.30
N LEU A 216 22.00 41.06 1.40
CA LEU A 216 20.72 41.60 1.90
C LEU A 216 20.80 41.86 3.42
N PRO A 217 20.34 43.03 3.91
CA PRO A 217 20.29 43.32 5.35
C PRO A 217 19.21 42.49 6.04
N ASP A 218 19.36 42.23 7.35
CA ASP A 218 18.41 41.41 8.14
C ASP A 218 16.95 41.90 8.05
N SER A 219 16.74 43.21 7.90
CA SER A 219 15.43 43.84 7.70
C SER A 219 14.71 43.42 6.40
N ALA A 220 15.43 42.90 5.41
CA ALA A 220 14.85 42.37 4.16
C ALA A 220 14.30 40.93 4.32
N TYR A 221 14.70 40.19 5.36
CA TYR A 221 14.31 38.80 5.57
C TYR A 221 12.92 38.69 6.20
N LYS A 222 11.98 38.06 5.50
CA LYS A 222 10.61 37.89 6.00
C LYS A 222 10.50 36.68 6.92
N PRO A 223 9.89 36.80 8.12
CA PRO A 223 9.69 35.67 9.03
C PRO A 223 8.62 34.73 8.47
N SER A 224 9.04 33.55 8.01
CA SER A 224 8.15 32.46 7.59
C SER A 224 8.05 31.42 8.71
N ARG A 225 7.06 31.60 9.59
CA ARG A 225 6.80 30.70 10.72
C ARG A 225 6.25 29.37 10.19
N GLN A 226 6.88 28.26 10.57
CA GLN A 226 6.27 26.94 10.47
C GLN A 226 5.67 26.56 11.84
N THR A 227 4.42 26.13 11.83
CA THR A 227 3.67 25.72 13.03
C THR A 227 3.21 24.29 12.83
N TYR A 228 3.37 23.43 13.83
CA TYR A 228 2.79 22.09 13.80
C TYR A 228 1.25 22.19 13.85
N LYS A 229 0.59 21.86 12.75
CA LYS A 229 -0.86 21.65 12.71
C LYS A 229 -1.19 20.28 13.32
N GLY A 230 -1.26 20.23 14.65
CA GLY A 230 -1.86 19.12 15.36
C GLY A 230 -3.38 19.06 15.14
N PRO A 231 -4.03 18.02 15.68
CA PRO A 231 -5.49 17.98 15.79
C PRO A 231 -6.00 19.15 16.66
N GLU A 232 -7.12 19.75 16.28
CA GLU A 232 -7.63 20.95 16.96
C GLU A 232 -8.12 20.59 18.37
N GLY A 233 -7.56 21.25 19.39
CA GLY A 233 -7.86 21.00 20.81
C GLY A 233 -7.01 19.93 21.51
N GLU A 234 -6.27 19.08 20.78
CA GLU A 234 -5.46 18.00 21.39
C GLU A 234 -4.06 18.49 21.85
N THR A 235 -3.59 18.04 23.03
CA THR A 235 -2.29 18.42 23.59
C THR A 235 -1.15 17.51 23.12
N ALA A 236 -0.36 17.98 22.16
CA ALA A 236 0.80 17.25 21.63
C ALA A 236 2.11 17.64 22.36
N VAL A 237 2.95 16.65 22.69
CA VAL A 237 4.19 16.83 23.47
C VAL A 237 5.42 16.53 22.59
N ILE A 238 6.48 17.33 22.71
CA ILE A 238 7.75 17.05 22.03
C ILE A 238 8.43 15.87 22.71
N ASP A 239 8.74 14.83 21.95
CA ASP A 239 9.35 13.58 22.44
C ASP A 239 10.87 13.57 22.24
N ARG A 240 11.32 14.06 21.08
CA ARG A 240 12.75 14.24 20.79
C ARG A 240 12.97 15.37 19.77
N VAL A 241 14.04 16.13 19.97
CA VAL A 241 14.59 17.04 18.96
C VAL A 241 15.91 16.47 18.49
N ALA A 242 16.09 16.33 17.18
CA ALA A 242 17.36 15.93 16.58
C ALA A 242 17.90 17.07 15.70
N LEU A 243 19.09 17.57 16.05
CA LEU A 243 19.87 18.50 15.25
C LEU A 243 20.87 17.69 14.42
N TYR A 244 20.99 17.97 13.12
CA TYR A 244 22.05 17.38 12.29
C TYR A 244 22.54 18.38 11.25
N SER A 245 23.86 18.55 11.14
CA SER A 245 24.46 19.18 9.97
C SER A 245 24.61 18.11 8.89
N HIS A 246 24.06 18.36 7.70
CA HIS A 246 24.28 17.50 6.54
C HIS A 246 25.48 18.01 5.71
N ARG A 247 25.99 17.23 4.74
CA ARG A 247 27.37 17.31 4.22
C ARG A 247 27.86 18.69 3.71
N HIS A 248 26.97 19.58 3.27
CA HIS A 248 27.29 20.96 2.90
C HIS A 248 26.80 21.98 3.97
N ASN A 249 27.11 21.72 5.25
CA ASN A 249 26.91 22.58 6.42
C ASN A 249 25.52 23.19 6.70
N ASN A 250 24.45 22.67 6.08
CA ASN A 250 23.09 23.11 6.40
C ASN A 250 22.51 22.30 7.57
N LEU A 251 22.42 22.96 8.72
CA LEU A 251 21.77 22.47 9.93
C LEU A 251 20.28 22.20 9.68
N SER A 252 19.87 20.96 9.90
CA SER A 252 18.50 20.49 9.80
C SER A 252 17.99 20.09 11.19
N ILE A 253 16.72 20.38 11.47
CA ILE A 253 16.09 20.03 12.75
C ILE A 253 14.89 19.12 12.49
N LYS A 254 14.88 17.96 13.16
CA LYS A 254 13.78 17.01 13.13
C LYS A 254 13.13 16.92 14.51
N PHE A 255 11.86 17.30 14.57
CA PHE A 255 11.01 17.13 15.75
C PHE A 255 10.28 15.81 15.67
N MET A 256 10.37 15.01 16.73
CA MET A 256 9.44 13.91 17.00
C MET A 256 8.45 14.39 18.04
N ILE A 257 7.15 14.31 17.70
CA ILE A 257 6.05 14.80 18.52
C ILE A 257 5.16 13.61 18.85
N ARG A 258 4.90 13.40 20.14
CA ARG A 258 4.05 12.32 20.66
C ARG A 258 2.69 12.88 21.05
N HIS A 259 1.64 12.16 20.70
CA HIS A 259 0.28 12.43 21.14
C HIS A 259 -0.37 11.14 21.66
N THR A 260 -1.21 11.22 22.70
CA THR A 260 -1.68 10.05 23.47
C THR A 260 -3.19 9.91 23.30
N ARG A 261 -3.63 9.08 22.33
CA ARG A 261 -5.05 8.90 22.01
C ARG A 261 -5.67 7.73 22.76
N ARG A 262 -6.72 8.02 23.52
CA ARG A 262 -7.61 6.99 24.09
C ARG A 262 -8.50 6.38 22.99
N PRO A 263 -9.18 5.26 23.24
CA PRO A 263 -10.32 4.82 22.43
C PRO A 263 -11.47 5.83 22.51
N GLU A 264 -12.07 6.17 21.37
CA GLU A 264 -13.21 7.08 21.28
C GLU A 264 -14.35 6.49 20.44
N ILE A 265 -15.55 7.03 20.60
CA ILE A 265 -16.71 6.68 19.77
C ILE A 265 -16.38 6.96 18.30
N GLY A 266 -16.64 5.98 17.44
CA GLY A 266 -16.32 5.99 16.01
C GLY A 266 -14.93 5.44 15.64
N ASP A 267 -14.06 5.12 16.60
CA ASP A 267 -12.78 4.45 16.31
C ASP A 267 -13.01 3.04 15.75
N LYS A 268 -12.17 2.63 14.79
CA LYS A 268 -12.29 1.33 14.12
C LYS A 268 -11.37 0.26 14.74
N PHE A 269 -11.96 -0.88 15.05
CA PHE A 269 -11.29 -2.08 15.58
C PHE A 269 -11.51 -3.27 14.62
N SER A 270 -10.72 -4.33 14.76
CA SER A 270 -10.91 -5.58 14.02
C SER A 270 -10.45 -6.78 14.83
N SER A 271 -11.13 -7.92 14.68
CA SER A 271 -10.53 -9.22 15.02
C SER A 271 -9.58 -9.67 13.91
N ARG A 272 -8.82 -10.75 14.15
CA ARG A 272 -7.94 -11.37 13.13
C ARG A 272 -8.71 -12.01 11.97
N HIS A 273 -10.02 -12.22 12.10
CA HIS A 273 -10.86 -12.94 11.12
C HIS A 273 -11.69 -11.99 10.24
N GLY A 274 -11.13 -10.83 9.86
CA GLY A 274 -11.75 -9.88 8.92
C GLY A 274 -12.96 -9.08 9.44
N GLN A 275 -13.45 -9.36 10.65
CA GLN A 275 -14.57 -8.65 11.28
C GLN A 275 -14.13 -7.25 11.73
N LYS A 276 -14.25 -6.27 10.81
CA LYS A 276 -13.93 -4.85 11.01
C LYS A 276 -15.14 -4.12 11.63
N GLY A 277 -15.04 -3.66 12.88
CA GLY A 277 -16.11 -3.00 13.64
C GLY A 277 -15.78 -1.57 14.09
N VAL A 278 -16.77 -0.80 14.53
CA VAL A 278 -16.62 0.60 14.98
C VAL A 278 -17.20 0.74 16.39
N CYS A 279 -16.54 1.48 17.28
CA CYS A 279 -17.07 1.76 18.62
C CYS A 279 -18.33 2.65 18.50
N GLY A 280 -19.49 2.12 18.90
CA GLY A 280 -20.77 2.87 18.86
C GLY A 280 -21.01 3.71 20.12
N THR A 281 -20.80 3.10 21.28
CA THR A 281 -20.98 3.72 22.60
C THR A 281 -19.85 3.24 23.51
N ILE A 282 -19.43 4.09 24.45
CA ILE A 282 -18.59 3.72 25.59
C ILE A 282 -19.47 3.83 26.83
N VAL A 283 -19.49 2.78 27.63
CA VAL A 283 -20.35 2.61 28.81
C VAL A 283 -19.44 2.32 30.00
N GLN A 284 -19.81 2.75 31.21
CA GLN A 284 -19.02 2.49 32.42
C GLN A 284 -19.16 1.03 32.88
N GLN A 285 -18.36 0.60 33.86
CA GLN A 285 -18.36 -0.80 34.30
C GLN A 285 -19.62 -1.14 35.12
N GLU A 286 -20.15 -0.18 35.87
CA GLU A 286 -21.36 -0.29 36.69
C GLU A 286 -22.65 -0.53 35.89
N ASP A 287 -22.70 -0.07 34.63
CA ASP A 287 -23.81 -0.32 33.70
C ASP A 287 -23.61 -1.64 32.89
N PHE A 288 -22.46 -2.31 33.05
CA PHE A 288 -22.04 -3.39 32.16
C PHE A 288 -22.48 -4.77 32.67
N PRO A 289 -23.14 -5.61 31.86
CA PRO A 289 -23.60 -6.93 32.30
C PRO A 289 -22.45 -7.84 32.75
N PHE A 290 -22.69 -8.62 33.82
CA PHE A 290 -21.68 -9.43 34.52
C PHE A 290 -22.17 -10.86 34.77
N SER A 291 -21.26 -11.83 34.87
CA SER A 291 -21.61 -13.20 35.32
C SER A 291 -21.46 -13.40 36.82
N GLU A 292 -21.96 -14.52 37.36
CA GLU A 292 -21.88 -14.89 38.79
C GLU A 292 -20.46 -14.82 39.37
N ARG A 293 -19.44 -14.96 38.52
CA ARG A 293 -18.01 -14.89 38.89
C ARG A 293 -17.44 -13.47 38.92
N GLY A 294 -18.29 -12.45 38.77
CA GLY A 294 -17.88 -11.04 38.68
C GLY A 294 -17.19 -10.65 37.37
N ILE A 295 -17.35 -11.46 36.30
CA ILE A 295 -16.69 -11.22 35.01
C ILE A 295 -17.54 -10.25 34.19
N CYS A 296 -17.06 -9.02 34.01
CA CYS A 296 -17.60 -8.04 33.06
C CYS A 296 -16.83 -8.16 31.71
N PRO A 297 -17.49 -8.36 30.55
CA PRO A 297 -16.83 -8.33 29.25
C PRO A 297 -16.26 -6.94 28.91
N ASN A 298 -15.16 -6.87 28.15
CA ASN A 298 -14.60 -5.58 27.71
C ASN A 298 -15.19 -5.05 26.39
N LEU A 299 -15.90 -5.88 25.61
CA LEU A 299 -16.47 -5.54 24.31
C LEU A 299 -17.63 -6.49 23.98
N LEU A 300 -18.81 -5.93 23.65
CA LEU A 300 -19.93 -6.71 23.11
C LEU A 300 -19.85 -6.73 21.59
N GLY A 301 -19.89 -7.93 20.99
CA GLY A 301 -19.66 -8.10 19.55
C GLY A 301 -20.27 -9.40 18.99
N SER A 302 -20.74 -9.35 17.75
CA SER A 302 -21.58 -10.38 17.13
C SER A 302 -20.83 -11.66 16.65
N LYS A 303 -19.54 -11.83 16.96
CA LYS A 303 -18.75 -13.00 16.51
C LYS A 303 -17.63 -13.40 17.47
N ALA A 304 -17.48 -14.71 17.63
CA ALA A 304 -16.33 -15.38 18.21
C ALA A 304 -15.04 -15.22 17.36
N GLY A 305 -13.87 -15.41 17.96
CA GLY A 305 -12.55 -15.41 17.33
C GLY A 305 -11.40 -15.62 18.33
N VAL A 306 -10.44 -16.49 18.00
CA VAL A 306 -9.45 -17.01 18.97
C VAL A 306 -8.51 -15.93 19.56
N SER A 307 -8.17 -16.06 20.85
CA SER A 307 -7.29 -15.14 21.60
C SER A 307 -5.79 -15.28 21.29
N CYS A 308 -5.35 -16.48 20.91
CA CYS A 308 -3.94 -16.87 20.98
C CYS A 308 -3.10 -16.45 19.74
N GLY A 309 -1.87 -15.96 19.99
CA GLY A 309 -0.95 -15.47 18.97
C GLY A 309 -0.03 -16.52 18.32
N ARG A 310 -0.23 -17.81 18.60
CA ARG A 310 0.44 -18.98 18.00
C ARG A 310 -0.61 -19.85 17.29
N PHE A 311 -0.20 -20.88 16.55
CA PHE A 311 -1.10 -21.90 16.01
C PHE A 311 -1.62 -22.84 17.12
N HIS A 312 -2.43 -22.30 18.03
CA HIS A 312 -3.25 -23.03 18.99
C HIS A 312 -4.69 -22.51 18.84
N TYR A 313 -5.61 -23.40 18.50
CA TYR A 313 -7.01 -23.03 18.27
C TYR A 313 -7.82 -23.14 19.57
N GLY A 314 -8.91 -22.37 19.65
CA GLY A 314 -10.05 -22.57 20.55
C GLY A 314 -9.86 -22.39 22.06
N SER A 315 -8.88 -23.04 22.70
CA SER A 315 -8.78 -23.06 24.17
C SER A 315 -8.10 -21.82 24.75
N ALA A 316 -8.79 -21.14 25.67
CA ALA A 316 -8.23 -20.07 26.49
C ALA A 316 -7.21 -20.56 27.54
N PHE A 317 -7.15 -21.87 27.80
CA PHE A 317 -6.39 -22.46 28.91
C PHE A 317 -4.99 -22.98 28.53
N GLY A 318 -4.57 -22.80 27.27
CA GLY A 318 -3.15 -22.91 26.89
C GLY A 318 -2.52 -24.29 27.07
N GLU A 319 -3.19 -25.37 26.66
CA GLU A 319 -2.71 -26.75 26.87
C GLU A 319 -1.33 -27.02 26.25
N PRO A 320 -0.36 -27.60 27.00
CA PRO A 320 0.94 -28.01 26.46
C PRO A 320 0.87 -29.11 25.39
N SER A 321 -0.23 -29.87 25.37
CA SER A 321 -0.42 -31.08 24.56
C SER A 321 -0.70 -30.81 23.08
N GLY A 322 -1.10 -29.58 22.72
CA GLY A 322 -1.57 -29.23 21.38
C GLY A 322 -2.89 -29.89 20.95
N HIS A 323 -3.62 -30.59 21.85
CA HIS A 323 -4.84 -31.35 21.50
C HIS A 323 -6.10 -30.47 21.31
N ALA A 324 -6.01 -29.16 21.59
CA ALA A 324 -7.06 -28.15 21.35
C ALA A 324 -7.30 -27.84 19.85
N VAL A 325 -7.36 -28.87 19.00
CA VAL A 325 -7.73 -28.80 17.58
C VAL A 325 -9.22 -29.12 17.39
N MET A 326 -9.78 -30.00 18.23
CA MET A 326 -11.17 -30.44 18.14
C MET A 326 -12.05 -29.71 19.17
N VAL A 327 -13.29 -29.39 18.77
CA VAL A 327 -14.26 -28.70 19.63
C VAL A 327 -14.57 -29.53 20.88
N ASP A 328 -14.68 -30.85 20.74
CA ASP A 328 -15.04 -31.75 21.84
C ASP A 328 -13.97 -31.75 22.96
N ALA A 329 -12.68 -31.74 22.58
CA ALA A 329 -11.57 -31.65 23.55
C ALA A 329 -11.58 -30.30 24.31
N ILE A 330 -11.90 -29.20 23.61
CA ILE A 330 -12.06 -27.88 24.23
C ILE A 330 -13.28 -27.88 25.17
N SER A 331 -14.39 -28.48 24.76
CA SER A 331 -15.62 -28.63 25.55
C SER A 331 -15.39 -29.46 26.83
N GLU A 332 -14.65 -30.57 26.74
CA GLU A 332 -14.19 -31.32 27.92
C GLU A 332 -13.32 -30.46 28.84
N THR A 333 -12.36 -29.71 28.30
CA THR A 333 -11.45 -28.88 29.10
C THR A 333 -12.19 -27.70 29.75
N LEU A 334 -13.23 -27.15 29.12
CA LEU A 334 -14.16 -26.20 29.77
C LEU A 334 -14.88 -26.85 30.96
N VAL A 335 -15.47 -28.03 30.78
CA VAL A 335 -16.18 -28.76 31.85
C VAL A 335 -15.25 -29.13 33.01
N LYS A 336 -14.01 -29.57 32.72
CA LYS A 336 -12.97 -29.87 33.74
C LYS A 336 -12.62 -28.64 34.60
N HIS A 337 -12.74 -27.42 34.06
CA HIS A 337 -12.56 -26.16 34.78
C HIS A 337 -13.88 -25.54 35.28
N GLY A 338 -14.98 -26.31 35.29
CA GLY A 338 -16.28 -25.86 35.77
C GLY A 338 -16.94 -24.78 34.92
N PHE A 339 -16.62 -24.70 33.62
CA PHE A 339 -17.32 -23.84 32.66
C PHE A 339 -18.31 -24.66 31.82
N SER A 340 -19.29 -23.97 31.23
CA SER A 340 -20.19 -24.56 30.24
C SER A 340 -19.43 -25.07 29.01
N TYR A 341 -19.71 -26.30 28.59
CA TYR A 341 -19.13 -26.95 27.41
C TYR A 341 -19.32 -26.14 26.11
N ASN A 342 -20.36 -25.30 26.06
CA ASN A 342 -20.69 -24.40 24.94
C ASN A 342 -20.00 -23.03 25.02
N GLY A 343 -19.20 -22.73 26.06
CA GLY A 343 -18.67 -21.39 26.31
C GLY A 343 -19.75 -20.32 26.60
N LYS A 344 -20.97 -20.75 26.95
CA LYS A 344 -22.11 -19.88 27.28
C LYS A 344 -22.31 -19.82 28.79
N ASP A 345 -22.31 -18.62 29.34
CA ASP A 345 -22.42 -18.35 30.77
C ASP A 345 -23.77 -17.70 31.12
N PHE A 346 -24.11 -17.68 32.41
CA PHE A 346 -25.28 -16.98 32.95
C PHE A 346 -24.88 -15.55 33.32
N ILE A 347 -25.66 -14.57 32.85
CA ILE A 347 -25.30 -13.14 32.93
C ILE A 347 -26.46 -12.32 33.47
N TYR A 348 -26.14 -11.35 34.31
CA TYR A 348 -27.06 -10.40 34.93
C TYR A 348 -27.03 -9.06 34.21
N SER A 349 -28.22 -8.49 34.04
CA SER A 349 -28.41 -7.10 33.62
C SER A 349 -28.00 -6.19 34.78
N ALA A 350 -26.94 -5.42 34.63
CA ALA A 350 -26.46 -4.54 35.69
C ALA A 350 -27.47 -3.43 36.06
N ILE A 351 -28.23 -2.94 35.07
CA ILE A 351 -29.27 -1.90 35.23
C ILE A 351 -30.43 -2.38 36.13
N THR A 352 -30.75 -3.67 36.12
CA THR A 352 -31.92 -4.23 36.83
C THR A 352 -31.58 -5.25 37.92
N GLY A 353 -30.33 -5.68 38.03
CA GLY A 353 -29.89 -6.78 38.90
C GLY A 353 -30.46 -8.15 38.54
N MET A 354 -31.26 -8.27 37.47
CA MET A 354 -31.95 -9.50 37.09
C MET A 354 -31.15 -10.31 36.08
N PRO A 355 -31.22 -11.65 36.12
CA PRO A 355 -30.60 -12.50 35.11
C PRO A 355 -31.25 -12.31 33.73
N LEU A 356 -30.43 -12.39 32.68
CA LEU A 356 -30.91 -12.39 31.30
C LEU A 356 -31.57 -13.73 30.96
N GLN A 357 -32.67 -13.69 30.19
CA GLN A 357 -33.43 -14.89 29.78
C GLN A 357 -32.69 -15.79 28.77
N ALA A 358 -31.44 -15.50 28.43
CA ALA A 358 -30.65 -16.24 27.45
C ALA A 358 -29.18 -16.33 27.90
N TYR A 359 -28.59 -17.54 27.79
CA TYR A 359 -27.18 -17.76 28.06
C TYR A 359 -26.31 -17.08 27.00
N ILE A 360 -25.36 -16.25 27.44
CA ILE A 360 -24.51 -15.43 26.58
C ILE A 360 -23.17 -16.12 26.38
N PHE A 361 -22.72 -16.20 25.12
CA PHE A 361 -21.39 -16.72 24.81
C PHE A 361 -20.30 -15.73 25.21
N MET A 362 -19.30 -16.18 25.98
CA MET A 362 -18.16 -15.37 26.43
C MET A 362 -16.84 -16.10 26.21
N GLU A 363 -15.89 -15.42 25.56
CA GLU A 363 -14.52 -15.88 25.40
C GLU A 363 -13.54 -14.69 25.33
N PRO A 364 -12.24 -14.87 25.64
CA PRO A 364 -11.22 -13.88 25.32
C PRO A 364 -10.89 -13.87 23.82
N ILE A 365 -10.97 -12.70 23.18
CA ILE A 365 -10.75 -12.52 21.72
C ILE A 365 -9.57 -11.58 21.45
N TYR A 366 -8.68 -11.91 20.49
CA TYR A 366 -7.61 -11.01 20.06
C TYR A 366 -8.14 -9.91 19.14
N TYR A 367 -8.42 -8.74 19.70
CA TYR A 367 -8.76 -7.52 18.94
C TYR A 367 -7.55 -6.64 18.64
N GLN A 368 -7.65 -5.89 17.54
CA GLN A 368 -6.67 -4.90 17.08
C GLN A 368 -7.35 -3.53 16.90
N LYS A 369 -6.83 -2.47 17.52
CA LYS A 369 -7.19 -1.09 17.17
C LYS A 369 -6.54 -0.75 15.83
N LEU A 370 -7.34 -0.29 14.86
CA LEU A 370 -6.83 0.10 13.54
C LEU A 370 -6.44 1.58 13.54
N LYS A 371 -5.52 1.96 12.64
CA LYS A 371 -5.09 3.35 12.39
C LYS A 371 -6.19 4.33 11.96
N HIS A 372 -7.43 3.87 11.81
CA HIS A 372 -8.54 4.63 11.20
C HIS A 372 -9.37 5.35 12.26
N MET A 373 -8.72 6.22 13.04
CA MET A 373 -9.33 6.98 14.14
C MET A 373 -10.29 8.09 13.65
N VAL A 374 -11.17 8.59 14.52
CA VAL A 374 -12.14 9.65 14.16
C VAL A 374 -11.49 11.02 14.07
N LEU A 375 -10.60 11.33 15.02
CA LEU A 375 -9.81 12.57 15.10
C LEU A 375 -9.03 12.88 13.81
N ASP A 376 -8.66 11.83 13.06
CA ASP A 376 -7.95 11.94 11.77
C ASP A 376 -8.88 12.15 10.56
N LYS A 377 -10.20 11.94 10.73
CA LYS A 377 -11.23 12.05 9.67
C LYS A 377 -12.13 13.28 9.82
N MET A 378 -12.53 13.64 11.05
CA MET A 378 -13.53 14.68 11.29
C MET A 378 -13.11 16.02 10.69
N HIS A 379 -13.90 16.54 9.75
CA HIS A 379 -13.55 17.75 9.01
C HIS A 379 -14.80 18.59 8.75
N ALA A 380 -14.70 19.90 8.99
CA ALA A 380 -15.76 20.87 8.73
C ALA A 380 -15.14 22.16 8.17
N ARG A 381 -15.89 22.86 7.29
CA ARG A 381 -15.42 24.10 6.66
C ARG A 381 -16.61 24.98 6.29
N ARG A 382 -16.78 26.10 7.00
CA ARG A 382 -17.73 27.16 6.63
C ARG A 382 -17.19 28.07 5.54
N SER A 383 -15.92 28.48 5.68
CA SER A 383 -15.13 29.22 4.68
C SER A 383 -13.66 28.86 4.89
N GLY A 384 -12.78 29.26 3.95
CA GLY A 384 -11.37 28.92 4.03
C GLY A 384 -10.60 29.27 2.75
N PRO A 385 -9.32 28.87 2.65
CA PRO A 385 -8.47 29.19 1.52
C PRO A 385 -9.02 28.62 0.20
N ARG A 386 -8.76 29.38 -0.87
CA ARG A 386 -9.15 29.13 -2.26
C ARG A 386 -7.91 28.96 -3.14
N VAL A 387 -8.00 28.19 -4.21
CA VAL A 387 -6.94 28.05 -5.21
C VAL A 387 -6.84 29.36 -6.01
N MET A 388 -5.64 29.92 -6.21
CA MET A 388 -5.48 31.23 -6.86
C MET A 388 -5.97 31.25 -8.31
N MET A 389 -5.80 30.14 -9.04
CA MET A 389 -6.18 29.99 -10.44
C MET A 389 -7.71 29.94 -10.62
N THR A 390 -8.38 28.94 -10.05
CA THR A 390 -9.83 28.71 -10.22
C THR A 390 -10.72 29.45 -9.24
N ARG A 391 -10.15 30.06 -8.18
CA ARG A 391 -10.84 30.69 -7.04
C ARG A 391 -11.77 29.75 -6.25
N GLN A 392 -11.83 28.47 -6.59
CA GLN A 392 -12.57 27.44 -5.88
C GLN A 392 -11.92 27.08 -4.54
N PRO A 393 -12.62 26.39 -3.62
CA PRO A 393 -12.03 25.80 -2.44
C PRO A 393 -10.74 25.01 -2.73
N THR A 394 -9.78 25.07 -1.81
CA THR A 394 -8.62 24.17 -1.84
C THR A 394 -9.04 22.71 -1.60
N GLU A 395 -8.19 21.76 -2.00
CA GLU A 395 -8.39 20.32 -1.72
C GLU A 395 -7.63 19.86 -0.46
N GLY A 396 -8.21 18.91 0.26
CA GLY A 396 -7.58 18.18 1.38
C GLY A 396 -7.73 18.82 2.76
N ARG A 397 -7.99 17.99 3.78
CA ARG A 397 -8.20 18.39 5.19
C ARG A 397 -7.06 19.27 5.74
N SER A 398 -5.80 18.87 5.53
CA SER A 398 -4.61 19.58 6.03
C SER A 398 -4.41 21.00 5.46
N ARG A 399 -5.05 21.30 4.32
CA ARG A 399 -5.07 22.63 3.68
C ARG A 399 -6.34 23.43 4.02
N ASN A 400 -7.18 22.93 4.93
CA ASN A 400 -8.52 23.46 5.23
C ASN A 400 -9.38 23.53 3.95
N GLY A 401 -9.32 22.46 3.15
CA GLY A 401 -9.99 22.31 1.87
C GLY A 401 -11.48 21.96 1.96
N GLY A 402 -12.21 22.12 0.85
CA GLY A 402 -13.62 21.77 0.75
C GLY A 402 -13.85 20.26 0.53
N SER A 403 -15.06 19.80 0.87
CA SER A 403 -15.60 18.56 0.33
C SER A 403 -16.01 18.80 -1.13
N ARG A 404 -15.67 17.87 -2.03
CA ARG A 404 -16.05 17.94 -3.44
C ARG A 404 -17.49 17.48 -3.61
N VAL A 405 -18.32 18.28 -4.28
CA VAL A 405 -19.55 17.81 -4.93
C VAL A 405 -19.13 17.43 -6.34
N GLY A 406 -19.24 16.14 -6.69
CA GLY A 406 -18.87 15.63 -7.99
C GLY A 406 -20.06 15.56 -8.95
N GLU A 407 -19.84 14.85 -10.05
CA GLU A 407 -20.86 14.59 -11.07
C GLU A 407 -21.98 13.69 -10.54
N MET A 408 -21.63 12.62 -9.83
CA MET A 408 -22.61 11.69 -9.27
C MET A 408 -23.50 12.37 -8.21
N GLU A 409 -22.92 13.22 -7.35
CA GLU A 409 -23.68 13.98 -6.36
C GLU A 409 -24.58 15.06 -7.01
N ARG A 410 -24.12 15.70 -8.09
CA ARG A 410 -24.95 16.60 -8.92
C ARG A 410 -26.16 15.84 -9.47
N ASP A 411 -25.94 14.67 -10.04
CA ASP A 411 -26.99 13.90 -10.72
C ASP A 411 -28.02 13.34 -9.73
N CYS A 412 -27.62 12.98 -8.50
CA CYS A 412 -28.54 12.69 -7.42
C CYS A 412 -29.42 13.89 -7.03
N LEU A 413 -28.87 15.12 -6.99
CA LEU A 413 -29.66 16.33 -6.70
C LEU A 413 -30.64 16.66 -7.83
N ILE A 414 -30.25 16.44 -9.09
CA ILE A 414 -31.12 16.60 -10.26
C ILE A 414 -32.24 15.56 -10.24
N ALA A 415 -31.94 14.29 -9.95
CA ALA A 415 -32.93 13.21 -9.85
C ALA A 415 -33.97 13.43 -8.73
N TYR A 416 -33.59 14.10 -7.64
CA TYR A 416 -34.52 14.54 -6.59
C TYR A 416 -35.32 15.80 -6.97
N GLY A 417 -34.95 16.51 -8.05
CA GLY A 417 -35.56 17.79 -8.43
C GLY A 417 -35.07 18.99 -7.60
N ALA A 418 -33.96 18.87 -6.87
CA ALA A 418 -33.45 19.88 -5.95
C ALA A 418 -32.72 21.05 -6.66
N SER A 419 -33.41 21.72 -7.59
CA SER A 419 -32.86 22.77 -8.46
C SER A 419 -32.20 23.93 -7.70
N MET A 420 -32.89 24.52 -6.73
CA MET A 420 -32.38 25.64 -5.94
C MET A 420 -31.19 25.24 -5.05
N LEU A 421 -31.20 24.02 -4.49
CA LEU A 421 -30.06 23.48 -3.74
C LEU A 421 -28.86 23.25 -4.66
N THR A 422 -29.08 22.77 -5.88
CA THR A 422 -28.03 22.60 -6.90
C THR A 422 -27.39 23.94 -7.26
N TYR A 423 -28.18 25.00 -7.42
CA TYR A 423 -27.72 26.36 -7.65
C TYR A 423 -26.93 26.94 -6.45
N GLU A 424 -27.42 26.73 -5.23
CA GLU A 424 -26.73 27.14 -4.00
C GLU A 424 -25.37 26.44 -3.86
N ARG A 425 -25.28 25.13 -4.13
CA ARG A 425 -24.06 24.34 -3.98
C ARG A 425 -23.04 24.61 -5.09
N LEU A 426 -23.46 24.68 -6.34
CA LEU A 426 -22.55 24.83 -7.49
C LEU A 426 -22.13 26.29 -7.76
N MET A 427 -23.01 27.28 -7.52
CA MET A 427 -22.65 28.68 -7.74
C MET A 427 -22.39 29.43 -6.44
N ILE A 428 -23.38 29.56 -5.54
CA ILE A 428 -23.30 30.48 -4.39
C ILE A 428 -22.20 30.05 -3.39
N SER A 429 -22.12 28.75 -3.09
CA SER A 429 -21.20 28.19 -2.08
C SER A 429 -19.75 28.07 -2.56
N SER A 430 -19.53 28.08 -3.88
CA SER A 430 -18.22 27.84 -4.51
C SER A 430 -17.58 29.15 -4.97
N ASP A 431 -17.72 29.49 -6.24
CA ASP A 431 -16.95 30.53 -6.93
C ASP A 431 -17.85 31.53 -7.69
N PRO A 432 -18.81 32.20 -7.01
CA PRO A 432 -19.67 33.18 -7.66
C PRO A 432 -18.84 34.39 -8.12
N PHE A 433 -18.99 34.79 -9.37
CA PHE A 433 -18.26 35.92 -9.95
C PHE A 433 -19.18 36.81 -10.80
N GLU A 434 -19.01 38.13 -10.67
CA GLU A 434 -19.73 39.13 -11.45
C GLU A 434 -18.93 39.46 -12.70
N VAL A 435 -19.57 39.32 -13.86
CA VAL A 435 -18.96 39.47 -15.18
C VAL A 435 -19.74 40.48 -16.00
N GLN A 436 -19.01 41.33 -16.73
CA GLN A 436 -19.58 42.30 -17.65
C GLN A 436 -19.66 41.69 -19.05
N VAL A 437 -20.85 41.70 -19.67
CA VAL A 437 -21.08 41.09 -20.99
C VAL A 437 -21.73 42.11 -21.92
N CYS A 438 -21.21 42.22 -23.15
CA CYS A 438 -21.74 43.17 -24.12
C CYS A 438 -22.94 42.58 -24.88
N ARG A 439 -24.11 43.21 -24.76
CA ARG A 439 -25.37 42.84 -25.43
C ARG A 439 -25.23 42.75 -26.96
N LYS A 440 -24.36 43.58 -27.58
CA LYS A 440 -24.19 43.64 -29.05
C LYS A 440 -23.30 42.54 -29.64
N CYS A 441 -22.26 42.08 -28.93
CA CYS A 441 -21.29 41.13 -29.48
C CYS A 441 -21.21 39.79 -28.74
N GLY A 442 -21.83 39.68 -27.56
CA GLY A 442 -21.86 38.49 -26.71
C GLY A 442 -20.54 38.16 -26.01
N LEU A 443 -19.55 39.06 -26.07
CA LEU A 443 -18.23 38.85 -25.48
C LEU A 443 -18.12 39.47 -24.08
N LEU A 444 -17.20 38.91 -23.29
CA LEU A 444 -16.85 39.45 -21.97
C LEU A 444 -16.17 40.81 -22.14
N GLY A 445 -16.67 41.81 -21.44
CA GLY A 445 -16.01 43.11 -21.24
C GLY A 445 -15.16 43.09 -19.96
N TYR A 446 -14.57 44.24 -19.66
CA TYR A 446 -13.91 44.51 -18.39
C TYR A 446 -14.59 45.69 -17.67
N TYR A 447 -14.40 45.79 -16.36
CA TYR A 447 -14.86 46.93 -15.57
C TYR A 447 -13.70 47.88 -15.30
N ASN A 448 -13.85 49.15 -15.69
CA ASN A 448 -12.83 50.16 -15.50
C ASN A 448 -13.06 50.92 -14.18
N TYR A 449 -12.37 50.50 -13.12
CA TYR A 449 -12.49 51.10 -11.78
C TYR A 449 -12.21 52.62 -11.73
N LYS A 450 -11.44 53.19 -12.68
CA LYS A 450 -11.20 54.64 -12.73
C LYS A 450 -12.41 55.42 -13.26
N LEU A 451 -13.09 54.87 -14.28
CA LEU A 451 -14.27 55.48 -14.91
C LEU A 451 -15.59 55.00 -14.30
N LYS A 452 -15.56 53.98 -13.43
CA LYS A 452 -16.71 53.28 -12.85
C LYS A 452 -17.68 52.65 -13.87
N THR A 453 -17.23 52.45 -15.11
CA THR A 453 -18.02 51.91 -16.21
C THR A 453 -17.51 50.55 -16.69
N GLY A 454 -18.42 49.71 -17.20
CA GLY A 454 -18.05 48.57 -18.03
C GLY A 454 -17.59 49.04 -19.42
N ILE A 455 -16.62 48.35 -20.01
CA ILE A 455 -16.13 48.62 -21.38
C ILE A 455 -15.95 47.29 -22.12
N CYS A 456 -16.43 47.22 -23.36
CA CYS A 456 -16.26 46.05 -24.23
C CYS A 456 -14.97 46.20 -25.05
N SER A 457 -14.05 45.24 -24.95
CA SER A 457 -12.76 45.31 -25.66
C SER A 457 -12.90 45.39 -27.19
N MET A 458 -13.91 44.71 -27.77
CA MET A 458 -14.16 44.72 -29.21
C MET A 458 -14.97 45.94 -29.67
N CYS A 459 -16.10 46.23 -29.00
CA CYS A 459 -17.01 47.30 -29.43
C CYS A 459 -16.59 48.70 -28.94
N LYS A 460 -15.65 48.79 -27.98
CA LYS A 460 -15.14 50.00 -27.31
C LYS A 460 -16.17 50.88 -26.56
N ASN A 461 -17.46 50.79 -26.89
CA ASN A 461 -18.55 51.46 -26.16
C ASN A 461 -18.85 50.79 -24.80
N GLY A 462 -19.35 51.58 -23.86
CA GLY A 462 -19.80 51.12 -22.53
C GLY A 462 -21.31 50.90 -22.38
N GLU A 463 -22.13 51.56 -23.20
CA GLU A 463 -23.60 51.63 -23.04
C GLU A 463 -24.30 50.27 -23.15
N ASN A 464 -23.82 49.42 -24.06
CA ASN A 464 -24.45 48.14 -24.39
C ASN A 464 -23.88 46.98 -23.55
N ILE A 465 -23.72 47.18 -22.25
CA ILE A 465 -23.12 46.21 -21.32
C ILE A 465 -24.04 45.96 -20.14
N SER A 466 -24.18 44.69 -19.78
CA SER A 466 -24.94 44.25 -18.60
C SER A 466 -24.08 43.33 -17.72
N THR A 467 -24.22 43.50 -16.41
CA THR A 467 -23.57 42.64 -15.41
C THR A 467 -24.39 41.36 -15.21
N MET A 468 -23.72 40.21 -15.18
CA MET A 468 -24.33 38.93 -14.82
C MET A 468 -23.49 38.17 -13.79
N LYS A 469 -24.13 37.25 -13.04
CA LYS A 469 -23.45 36.35 -12.10
C LYS A 469 -23.29 34.97 -12.75
N LEU A 470 -22.07 34.43 -12.69
CA LEU A 470 -21.75 33.09 -13.17
C LEU A 470 -20.56 32.49 -12.38
N PRO A 471 -20.34 31.17 -12.41
CA PRO A 471 -19.17 30.55 -11.78
C PRO A 471 -17.86 31.03 -12.40
N TYR A 472 -16.86 31.35 -11.59
CA TYR A 472 -15.52 31.74 -12.07
C TYR A 472 -14.88 30.66 -12.96
N ALA A 473 -15.15 29.37 -12.69
CA ALA A 473 -14.74 28.28 -13.58
C ALA A 473 -15.33 28.39 -15.00
N CYS A 474 -16.59 28.82 -15.14
CA CYS A 474 -17.21 29.09 -16.45
C CYS A 474 -16.55 30.31 -17.12
N LYS A 475 -16.20 31.34 -16.34
CA LYS A 475 -15.43 32.50 -16.83
C LYS A 475 -14.05 32.10 -17.36
N LEU A 476 -13.36 31.13 -16.72
CA LEU A 476 -12.09 30.58 -17.21
C LEU A 476 -12.28 29.80 -18.52
N LEU A 477 -13.24 28.87 -18.58
CA LEU A 477 -13.54 28.10 -19.79
C LEU A 477 -13.80 29.00 -21.01
N ILE A 478 -14.52 30.10 -20.83
CA ILE A 478 -14.75 31.10 -21.89
C ILE A 478 -13.43 31.72 -22.39
N GLN A 479 -12.45 31.96 -21.51
CA GLN A 479 -11.14 32.49 -21.88
C GLN A 479 -10.21 31.43 -22.50
N GLU A 480 -10.30 30.18 -22.06
CA GLU A 480 -9.56 29.05 -22.63
C GLU A 480 -10.03 28.76 -24.07
N LEU A 481 -11.34 28.75 -24.31
CA LEU A 481 -11.90 28.70 -25.67
C LEU A 481 -11.39 29.85 -26.54
N GLN A 482 -11.37 31.09 -26.02
CA GLN A 482 -10.84 32.26 -26.74
C GLN A 482 -9.35 32.13 -27.08
N SER A 483 -8.54 31.51 -26.22
CA SER A 483 -7.12 31.24 -26.53
C SER A 483 -6.91 30.20 -27.64
N MET A 484 -7.89 29.32 -27.86
CA MET A 484 -7.95 28.37 -28.98
C MET A 484 -8.63 28.96 -30.23
N ASN A 485 -8.80 30.29 -30.30
CA ASN A 485 -9.54 31.03 -31.34
C ASN A 485 -11.03 30.66 -31.49
N ILE A 486 -11.60 29.89 -30.54
CA ILE A 486 -13.04 29.63 -30.47
C ILE A 486 -13.69 30.84 -29.82
N VAL A 487 -14.72 31.42 -30.45
CA VAL A 487 -15.34 32.68 -30.02
C VAL A 487 -16.73 32.42 -29.40
N PRO A 488 -16.82 32.00 -28.12
CA PRO A 488 -18.11 31.85 -27.44
C PRO A 488 -18.80 33.22 -27.31
N ARG A 489 -20.00 33.34 -27.87
CA ARG A 489 -20.84 34.54 -27.79
C ARG A 489 -22.07 34.26 -26.93
N LEU A 490 -22.13 34.89 -25.76
CA LEU A 490 -23.28 34.85 -24.87
C LEU A 490 -24.42 35.68 -25.47
N LYS A 491 -25.51 35.02 -25.88
CA LYS A 491 -26.79 35.70 -26.14
C LYS A 491 -27.48 35.91 -24.80
N LEU A 492 -27.75 37.16 -24.44
CA LEU A 492 -28.49 37.50 -23.23
C LEU A 492 -29.96 37.69 -23.60
N ALA A 493 -30.84 36.97 -22.90
CA ALA A 493 -32.26 37.29 -22.81
C ALA A 493 -32.51 38.14 -21.55
N GLU A 494 -33.67 38.79 -21.49
CA GLU A 494 -34.18 39.35 -20.23
C GLU A 494 -34.86 38.21 -19.44
N ALA A 495 -34.92 38.36 -18.11
CA ALA A 495 -35.16 37.26 -17.16
C ALA A 495 -36.50 37.38 -16.44
#